data_AF-A0A538PRN8-F1
#
_entry.id   AF-A0A538PRN8-F1
#
_cell.length_a   1.000
_cell.length_b   1.000
_cell.length_c   1.000
_cell.angle_alpha   90.00
_cell.angle_beta   90.00
_cell.angle_gamma   90.00
#
_symmetry.space_group_name_H-M   'P 1'
#
loop_
_entity.id
_entity.type
_entity.pdbx_description
1 polymer ?
#
loop_
_entity_poly.entity_id
_entity_poly.type
_entity_poly.pdbx_seq_one_letter_code
_entity_poly.pdbx_strand_id
1 'polypeptide(L)'
;MTKAASYLLSWDSFSVMRDYLTSHVTWMVSDATGVAPKWGKPAGFEYETYGVFVGPHIQAGGSVARDWRVEFEAEPRRDLAFRFGYYDKHNANHLVIMRKKKA
;
A
#
# COMPACT_ATOMS: atom_id res chain seq x y z
N MET A 1 5.30 -6.46 9.39
CA MET A 1 6.44 -6.20 8.48
C MET A 1 6.85 -4.75 8.64
N THR A 2 8.15 -4.47 8.83
CA THR A 2 8.73 -3.13 8.82
C THR A 2 8.98 -2.66 7.37
N LYS A 3 9.08 -1.35 7.16
CA LYS A 3 9.37 -0.73 5.86
C LYS A 3 10.71 -1.22 5.31
N ALA A 4 10.74 -1.62 4.04
CA ALA A 4 11.93 -2.02 3.28
C ALA A 4 11.85 -1.44 1.85
N ALA A 5 12.54 -2.05 0.87
CA ALA A 5 12.38 -1.80 -0.56
C ALA A 5 11.02 -2.30 -1.09
N SER A 6 9.92 -1.95 -0.40
CA SER A 6 8.57 -2.45 -0.68
C SER A 6 8.06 -2.05 -2.06
N TYR A 7 8.61 -0.99 -2.68
CA TYR A 7 8.32 -0.65 -4.07
C TYR A 7 8.56 -1.79 -5.06
N LEU A 8 9.43 -2.74 -4.74
CA LEU A 8 9.64 -3.93 -5.56
C LEU A 8 8.38 -4.81 -5.64
N LEU A 9 7.48 -4.74 -4.66
CA LEU A 9 6.21 -5.49 -4.65
C LEU A 9 5.27 -5.10 -5.80
N SER A 10 5.50 -3.97 -6.48
CA SER A 10 4.75 -3.60 -7.68
C SER A 10 5.24 -4.30 -8.95
N TRP A 11 6.41 -4.96 -8.90
CA TRP A 11 7.02 -5.64 -10.02
C TRP A 11 6.61 -7.12 -10.08
N ASP A 12 6.49 -7.65 -11.29
CA ASP A 12 6.14 -9.07 -11.46
C ASP A 12 7.29 -9.99 -11.04
N SER A 13 8.55 -9.56 -11.20
CA SER A 13 9.73 -10.30 -10.74
C SER A 13 9.82 -10.48 -9.22
N PHE A 14 9.00 -9.75 -8.46
CA PHE A 14 8.89 -9.85 -7.00
C PHE A 14 7.62 -10.58 -6.53
N SER A 15 6.93 -11.28 -7.43
CA SER A 15 5.72 -12.05 -7.13
C SER A 15 5.92 -13.05 -5.99
N VAL A 16 7.04 -13.76 -5.95
CA VAL A 16 7.35 -14.75 -4.89
C VAL A 16 7.28 -14.12 -3.50
N MET A 17 7.87 -12.93 -3.33
CA MET A 17 7.81 -12.21 -2.06
C MET A 17 6.40 -11.70 -1.78
N ARG A 18 5.70 -11.20 -2.80
CA ARG A 18 4.30 -10.75 -2.66
C ARG A 18 3.38 -11.89 -2.22
N ASP A 19 3.54 -13.07 -2.80
CA ASP A 19 2.75 -14.27 -2.51
C ASP A 19 3.06 -14.82 -1.11
N TYR A 20 4.34 -14.81 -0.72
CA TYR A 20 4.74 -15.13 0.65
C TYR A 20 4.04 -14.21 1.65
N LEU A 21 3.97 -12.91 1.36
CA LEU A 21 3.32 -11.95 2.24
C LEU A 21 1.81 -12.18 2.30
N THR A 22 1.12 -12.27 1.17
CA THR A 22 -0.34 -12.46 1.18
C THR A 22 -0.78 -13.77 1.85
N SER A 23 0.09 -14.78 1.91
CA SER A 23 -0.15 -16.04 2.60
C SER A 23 0.23 -16.05 4.10
N HIS A 24 1.24 -15.28 4.52
CA HIS A 24 1.79 -15.41 5.89
C HIS A 24 1.57 -14.18 6.78
N VAL A 25 1.39 -12.97 6.26
CA VAL A 25 1.11 -11.82 7.13
C VAL A 25 -0.37 -11.70 7.45
N THR A 26 -0.65 -11.34 8.71
CA THR A 26 -2.00 -10.97 9.16
C THR A 26 -2.19 -9.45 9.17
N TRP A 27 -1.10 -8.71 9.32
CA TRP A 27 -1.10 -7.26 9.47
C TRP A 27 0.21 -6.65 8.97
N MET A 28 0.12 -5.53 8.25
CA MET A 28 1.25 -4.78 7.71
C MET A 28 0.95 -3.28 7.73
N VAL A 29 1.92 -2.49 8.20
CA VAL A 29 1.97 -1.05 7.96
C VAL A 29 2.90 -0.77 6.78
N SER A 30 2.47 0.11 5.88
CA SER A 30 3.19 0.49 4.67
C SER A 30 2.80 1.90 4.21
N ASP A 31 3.33 2.33 3.09
CA ASP A 31 2.83 3.46 2.29
C ASP A 31 2.21 2.89 0.99
N ALA A 32 1.98 3.71 -0.03
CA ALA A 32 1.48 3.27 -1.34
C ALA A 32 2.50 2.45 -2.17
N THR A 33 3.46 1.80 -1.51
CA THR A 33 4.38 0.82 -2.08
C THR A 33 4.29 -0.54 -1.39
N GLY A 34 3.35 -0.76 -0.46
CA GLY A 34 3.06 -2.08 0.08
C GLY A 34 2.43 -3.05 -0.93
N VAL A 35 1.86 -4.15 -0.44
CA VAL A 35 1.03 -5.03 -1.29
C VAL A 35 -0.19 -4.23 -1.75
N ALA A 36 -0.33 -4.03 -3.07
CA ALA A 36 -1.41 -3.22 -3.61
C ALA A 36 -2.78 -3.92 -3.49
N PRO A 37 -3.89 -3.17 -3.45
CA PRO A 37 -5.25 -3.71 -3.31
C PRO A 37 -5.60 -4.78 -4.34
N LYS A 38 -5.13 -4.65 -5.58
CA LYS A 38 -5.37 -5.65 -6.65
C LYS A 38 -4.87 -7.07 -6.32
N TRP A 39 -3.89 -7.20 -5.42
CA TRP A 39 -3.39 -8.50 -4.96
C TRP A 39 -3.87 -8.84 -3.55
N GLY A 40 -3.88 -7.87 -2.62
CA GLY A 40 -4.29 -8.17 -1.25
C GLY A 40 -5.80 -8.37 -1.08
N LYS A 41 -6.67 -7.66 -1.82
CA LYS A 41 -8.12 -7.87 -1.69
C LYS A 41 -8.54 -9.29 -2.09
N PRO A 42 -8.08 -9.86 -3.23
CA PRO A 42 -8.30 -11.27 -3.54
C PRO A 42 -7.75 -12.23 -2.48
N ALA A 43 -6.65 -11.87 -1.81
CA ALA A 43 -6.07 -12.65 -0.71
C ALA A 43 -6.77 -12.44 0.66
N GLY A 44 -7.94 -11.78 0.70
CA GLY A 44 -8.74 -11.63 1.91
C GLY A 44 -8.28 -10.51 2.85
N PHE A 45 -7.55 -9.51 2.35
CA PHE A 45 -7.17 -8.33 3.12
C PHE A 45 -8.13 -7.17 2.92
N GLU A 46 -8.14 -6.29 3.92
CA GLU A 46 -8.72 -4.96 3.87
C GLU A 46 -7.63 -3.92 4.17
N TYR A 47 -7.93 -2.67 3.78
CA TYR A 47 -7.00 -1.57 3.85
C TYR A 47 -7.61 -0.40 4.62
N GLU A 48 -6.78 0.26 5.42
CA GLU A 48 -7.10 1.49 6.10
C GLU A 48 -6.05 2.52 5.70
N THR A 49 -6.50 3.68 5.21
CA THR A 49 -5.62 4.73 4.68
C THR A 49 -5.58 5.95 5.58
N TYR A 50 -4.41 6.58 5.62
CA TYR A 50 -4.12 7.83 6.32
C TYR A 50 -3.39 8.77 5.38
N GLY A 51 -3.67 10.06 5.50
CA GLY A 51 -3.07 11.11 4.68
C GLY A 51 -3.69 11.20 3.29
N VAL A 52 -2.87 11.57 2.30
CA VAL A 52 -3.30 11.81 0.92
C VAL A 52 -2.36 11.13 -0.06
N PHE A 53 -2.95 10.47 -1.06
CA PHE A 53 -2.21 9.89 -2.17
C PHE A 53 -2.88 10.21 -3.50
N VAL A 54 -2.21 11.01 -4.34
CA VAL A 54 -2.68 11.29 -5.71
C VAL A 54 -1.86 10.61 -6.80
N GLY A 55 -0.76 9.95 -6.42
CA GLY A 55 0.10 9.23 -7.35
C GLY A 55 1.50 8.99 -6.78
N PRO A 56 2.22 8.01 -7.33
CA PRO A 56 3.53 7.63 -6.81
C PRO A 56 4.58 8.68 -7.13
N HIS A 57 5.47 8.96 -6.17
CA HIS A 57 6.67 9.76 -6.43
C HIS A 57 7.72 8.99 -7.24
N ILE A 58 7.83 7.68 -7.02
CA ILE A 58 8.76 6.78 -7.72
C ILE A 58 8.08 6.07 -8.89
N GLN A 59 8.78 5.93 -10.02
CA GLN A 59 8.23 5.33 -11.24
C GLN A 59 7.76 3.88 -11.02
N ALA A 60 8.41 3.13 -10.12
CA ALA A 60 8.04 1.77 -9.77
C ALA A 60 6.58 1.63 -9.31
N GLY A 61 5.98 2.67 -8.71
CA GLY A 61 4.58 2.63 -8.27
C GLY A 61 3.55 2.79 -9.40
N GLY A 62 3.97 3.08 -10.64
CA GLY A 62 3.07 3.42 -11.75
C GLY A 62 2.02 2.34 -12.06
N SER A 63 2.43 1.06 -12.02
CA SER A 63 1.56 -0.09 -12.34
C SER A 63 0.44 -0.36 -11.32
N VAL A 64 0.50 0.31 -10.16
CA VAL A 64 -0.47 0.17 -9.05
C VAL A 64 -1.05 1.52 -8.62
N ALA A 65 -0.70 2.60 -9.30
CA ALA A 65 -1.11 3.95 -8.94
C ALA A 65 -2.63 4.14 -8.95
N ARG A 66 -3.32 3.51 -9.92
CA ARG A 66 -4.79 3.55 -9.98
C ARG A 66 -5.41 2.81 -8.80
N ASP A 67 -4.88 1.63 -8.46
CA ASP A 67 -5.42 0.80 -7.37
C ASP A 67 -5.33 1.54 -6.03
N TRP A 68 -4.21 2.23 -5.79
CA TRP A 68 -4.05 3.05 -4.59
C TRP A 68 -4.97 4.28 -4.58
N ARG A 69 -5.12 5.00 -5.69
CA ARG A 69 -6.06 6.14 -5.74
C ARG A 69 -7.48 5.72 -5.39
N VAL A 70 -7.95 4.61 -5.96
CA VAL A 70 -9.28 4.05 -5.64
C VAL A 70 -9.38 3.70 -4.15
N GLU A 71 -8.35 3.14 -3.54
CA GLU A 71 -8.37 2.81 -2.11
C GLU A 71 -8.42 4.06 -1.22
N PHE A 72 -7.65 5.10 -1.54
CA PHE A 72 -7.64 6.36 -0.79
C PHE A 72 -8.93 7.17 -1.00
N GLU A 73 -9.59 7.06 -2.16
CA GLU A 73 -10.89 7.67 -2.42
C GLU A 73 -12.04 6.95 -1.71
N ALA A 74 -11.92 5.63 -1.49
CA ALA A 74 -12.96 4.82 -0.85
C ALA A 74 -12.94 4.89 0.69
N GLU A 75 -11.77 5.11 1.29
CA GLU A 75 -11.60 5.21 2.74
C GLU A 75 -11.91 6.62 3.26
N PRO A 76 -12.45 6.77 4.48
CA PRO A 76 -12.63 8.08 5.07
C PRO A 76 -11.27 8.76 5.29
N ARG A 77 -11.21 10.06 5.00
CA ARG A 77 -9.98 10.84 5.15
C ARG A 77 -9.56 10.92 6.62
N ARG A 78 -8.32 10.54 6.91
CA ARG A 78 -7.67 10.65 8.22
C ARG A 78 -6.39 11.45 8.06
N ASP A 79 -6.20 12.51 8.83
CA ASP A 79 -4.99 13.32 8.72
C ASP A 79 -3.76 12.58 9.27
N LEU A 80 -2.60 12.80 8.64
CA LEU A 80 -1.33 12.19 9.02
C LEU A 80 -0.26 13.26 9.25
N ALA A 81 0.02 13.52 10.53
CA ALA A 81 0.90 14.60 10.96
C ALA A 81 2.40 14.32 10.79
N PHE A 82 2.79 13.11 10.34
CA PHE A 82 4.18 12.70 10.21
C PHE A 82 4.46 11.98 8.89
N ARG A 83 5.73 11.95 8.50
CA ARG A 83 6.20 11.23 7.32
C ARG A 83 6.34 9.74 7.64
N PHE A 84 5.78 8.89 6.78
CA PHE A 84 6.04 7.47 6.79
C PHE A 84 6.40 7.00 5.37
N GLY A 85 7.59 6.43 5.19
CA GLY A 85 8.04 5.91 3.90
C GLY A 85 8.13 6.98 2.80
N TYR A 86 7.77 6.60 1.58
CA TYR A 86 7.79 7.48 0.41
C TYR A 86 6.60 8.44 0.43
N TYR A 87 6.85 9.64 -0.09
CA TYR A 87 5.81 10.64 -0.32
C TYR A 87 5.06 10.38 -1.63
N ASP A 88 3.90 10.99 -1.77
CA ASP A 88 3.18 10.99 -3.05
C ASP A 88 3.83 12.01 -4.01
N LYS A 89 3.41 12.08 -5.29
CA LYS A 89 4.00 13.01 -6.27
C LYS A 89 3.91 14.51 -5.90
N HIS A 90 3.15 14.90 -4.88
CA HIS A 90 3.01 16.27 -4.37
C HIS A 90 3.60 16.45 -2.97
N ASN A 91 4.47 15.53 -2.54
CA ASN A 91 5.10 15.55 -1.21
C ASN A 91 4.11 15.37 -0.05
N ALA A 92 2.90 14.86 -0.30
CA ALA A 92 1.93 14.58 0.75
C ALA A 92 2.32 13.33 1.56
N ASN A 93 2.02 13.37 2.86
CA ASN A 93 2.17 12.22 3.75
C ASN A 93 1.05 11.22 3.49
N HIS A 94 1.39 9.93 3.50
CA HIS A 94 0.38 8.88 3.52
C HIS A 94 0.90 7.63 4.22
N LEU A 95 -0.02 6.84 4.75
CA LEU A 95 0.23 5.57 5.41
C LEU A 95 -0.93 4.63 5.10
N VAL A 96 -0.61 3.36 4.96
CA VAL A 96 -1.55 2.29 4.65
C VAL A 96 -1.37 1.18 5.69
N ILE A 97 -2.48 0.78 6.29
CA ILE A 97 -2.55 -0.44 7.10
C ILE A 97 -3.28 -1.49 6.26
N MET A 98 -2.61 -2.61 5.99
CA MET A 98 -3.21 -3.80 5.40
C MET A 98 -3.44 -4.83 6.51
N ARG A 99 -4.63 -5.40 6.63
CA ARG A 99 -4.94 -6.44 7.62
C ARG A 99 -5.87 -7.51 7.07
N LYS A 100 -5.73 -8.76 7.54
CA LYS A 100 -6.67 -9.84 7.19
C LYS A 100 -8.06 -9.46 7.71
N LYS A 101 -9.07 -9.66 6.87
CA LYS A 101 -10.46 -9.55 7.31
C LYS A 101 -10.69 -10.55 8.44
N LYS A 102 -11.30 -10.10 9.53
CA LYS A 102 -11.79 -11.05 10.55
C LYS A 102 -12.87 -11.91 9.90
N ALA A 103 -12.78 -13.22 10.11
CA ALA A 103 -13.78 -14.18 9.67
C ALA A 103 -15.13 -13.89 10.32
#